data_AF-A0A4Q6CBM1-F1
#
_entry.id   AF-A0A4Q6CBM1-F1
#
_cell.length_a   1.000
_cell.length_b   1.000
_cell.length_c   1.000
_cell.angle_alpha   90.00
_cell.angle_beta   90.00
_cell.angle_gamma   90.00
#
_symmetry.space_group_name_H-M   'P 1'
#
loop_
_entity.id
_entity.type
_entity.pdbx_description
1 polymer ?
#
loop_
_entity_poly.entity_id
_entity_poly.type
_entity_poly.pdbx_seq_one_letter_code
_entity_poly.pdbx_strand_id
1 'polypeptide(L)'
;MITEDQLEQLAIQWFQDTGWNHVLGAVIAPEGVAAEREDFRAVVLKGRLAEAVRRLNPKLPESAVEEVVHVVTKPEHPSLVQSNRAFHRYLMEGVKVEFSNAKG
;
A
#
# COMPACT_ATOMS: atom_id res chain seq x y z
N MET A 1 -23.55 25.41 11.22
CA MET A 1 -23.26 24.02 11.65
C MET A 1 -22.53 23.36 10.50
N ILE A 2 -21.38 22.72 10.74
CA ILE A 2 -20.60 22.04 9.70
C ILE A 2 -21.17 20.62 9.51
N THR A 3 -21.31 20.15 8.26
CA THR A 3 -21.74 18.79 7.93
C THR A 3 -20.54 17.82 7.79
N GLU A 4 -20.79 16.51 7.80
CA GLU A 4 -19.75 15.49 7.57
C GLU A 4 -19.06 15.66 6.20
N ASP A 5 -19.84 15.96 5.15
CA ASP A 5 -19.30 16.26 3.81
C ASP A 5 -18.38 17.49 3.83
N GLN A 6 -18.78 18.58 4.49
CA GLN A 6 -17.95 19.77 4.62
C GLN A 6 -16.65 19.49 5.39
N LEU A 7 -16.71 18.64 6.43
CA LEU A 7 -15.54 18.23 7.19
C LEU A 7 -14.61 17.35 6.35
N GLU A 8 -15.15 16.43 5.56
CA GLU A 8 -14.39 15.57 4.65
C GLU A 8 -13.66 16.41 3.58
N GLN A 9 -14.35 17.34 2.91
CA GLN A 9 -13.73 18.21 1.91
C GLN A 9 -12.62 19.08 2.52
N LEU A 10 -12.81 19.59 3.73
CA LEU A 10 -11.78 20.36 4.44
C LEU A 10 -10.55 19.50 4.75
N ALA A 11 -10.73 18.26 5.21
CA ALA A 11 -9.63 17.35 5.50
C ALA A 11 -8.87 16.96 4.22
N ILE A 12 -9.58 16.69 3.12
CA ILE A 12 -8.97 16.43 1.81
C ILE A 12 -8.10 17.61 1.39
N GLN A 13 -8.61 18.85 1.51
CA GLN A 13 -7.85 20.05 1.16
C GLN A 13 -6.56 20.16 1.98
N TRP A 14 -6.60 19.92 3.30
CA TRP A 14 -5.38 19.94 4.13
C TRP A 14 -4.31 18.95 3.65
N PHE A 15 -4.70 17.75 3.22
CA PHE A 15 -3.74 16.79 2.67
C PHE A 15 -3.22 17.23 1.29
N GLN A 16 -4.08 17.78 0.43
CA GLN A 16 -3.67 18.30 -0.87
C GLN A 16 -2.68 19.46 -0.74
N ASP A 17 -2.89 20.36 0.22
CA ASP A 17 -1.99 21.49 0.50
C ASP A 17 -0.58 21.02 0.95
N THR A 18 -0.47 19.79 1.46
CA THR A 18 0.82 19.17 1.84
C THR A 18 1.41 18.27 0.74
N GLY A 19 0.79 18.23 -0.45
CA GLY A 19 1.28 17.52 -1.63
C GLY A 19 0.72 16.10 -1.81
N TRP A 20 -0.33 15.72 -1.07
CA TRP A 20 -0.99 14.43 -1.27
C TRP A 20 -1.97 14.47 -2.44
N ASN A 21 -1.97 13.40 -3.24
CA ASN A 21 -2.95 13.22 -4.30
C ASN A 21 -4.22 12.60 -3.72
N HIS A 22 -5.35 13.27 -3.90
CA HIS A 22 -6.67 12.72 -3.60
C HIS A 22 -7.23 11.97 -4.82
N VAL A 23 -7.79 10.78 -4.58
CA VAL A 23 -8.45 9.97 -5.60
C VAL A 23 -9.77 9.47 -5.02
N LEU A 24 -10.86 9.63 -5.77
CA LEU A 24 -12.19 9.19 -5.35
C LEU A 24 -12.25 7.67 -5.27
N GLY A 25 -12.80 7.15 -4.17
CA GLY A 25 -12.92 5.70 -3.95
C GLY A 25 -13.69 4.96 -5.05
N ALA A 26 -14.71 5.59 -5.64
CA ALA A 26 -15.49 5.02 -6.74
C ALA A 26 -14.69 4.87 -8.05
N VAL A 27 -13.63 5.68 -8.26
CA VAL A 27 -12.78 5.59 -9.44
C VAL A 27 -11.90 4.35 -9.39
N ILE A 28 -11.42 3.99 -8.19
CA ILE A 28 -10.50 2.87 -7.94
C ILE A 28 -11.18 1.62 -7.37
N ALA A 29 -12.51 1.64 -7.22
CA ALA A 29 -13.32 0.50 -6.81
C ALA A 29 -13.20 -0.66 -7.84
N PRO A 30 -13.56 -1.89 -7.48
CA PRO A 30 -13.51 -3.04 -8.39
C PRO A 30 -14.24 -2.80 -9.72
N GLU A 31 -15.37 -2.08 -9.68
CA GLU A 31 -16.18 -1.68 -10.83
C GLU A 31 -15.85 -0.26 -11.36
N GLY A 32 -14.82 0.37 -10.81
CA GLY A 32 -14.42 1.72 -11.16
C GLY A 32 -13.72 1.81 -12.52
N VAL A 33 -13.67 3.01 -13.08
CA VAL A 33 -13.04 3.28 -14.38
C VAL A 33 -11.52 3.07 -14.39
N ALA A 34 -10.89 3.11 -13.21
CA ALA A 34 -9.47 2.83 -13.01
C ALA A 34 -9.32 1.89 -11.80
N ALA A 35 -9.97 0.72 -11.88
CA ALA A 35 -10.01 -0.26 -10.80
C ALA A 35 -8.61 -0.65 -10.30
N GLU A 36 -8.36 -0.42 -9.02
CA GLU A 36 -7.13 -0.84 -8.33
C GLU A 36 -7.40 -1.87 -7.22
N ARG A 37 -8.67 -2.06 -6.87
CA ARG A 37 -9.12 -2.99 -5.83
C ARG A 37 -9.68 -4.25 -6.47
N GLU A 38 -9.27 -5.41 -5.97
CA GLU A 38 -9.84 -6.70 -6.35
C GLU A 38 -11.28 -6.86 -5.81
N ASP A 39 -11.53 -6.36 -4.59
CA ASP A 39 -12.86 -6.31 -3.97
C ASP A 39 -12.97 -5.12 -2.99
N PHE A 40 -14.17 -4.90 -2.43
CA PHE A 40 -14.41 -3.84 -1.44
C PHE A 40 -13.78 -4.08 -0.06
N ARG A 41 -13.27 -5.30 0.21
CA ARG A 41 -12.55 -5.66 1.44
C ARG A 41 -11.06 -5.42 1.31
N ALA A 42 -10.55 -5.14 0.11
CA ALA A 42 -9.14 -4.86 -0.14
C ALA A 42 -8.69 -3.62 0.66
N VAL A 43 -7.87 -3.86 1.69
CA VAL A 43 -7.29 -2.82 2.55
C VAL A 43 -5.93 -2.32 2.06
N VAL A 44 -5.32 -3.02 1.09
CA VAL A 44 -4.04 -2.64 0.47
C VAL A 44 -4.19 -2.58 -1.04
N LEU A 45 -3.73 -1.49 -1.64
CA LEU A 45 -3.61 -1.34 -3.09
C LEU A 45 -2.29 -1.98 -3.54
N LYS A 46 -2.32 -3.29 -3.82
CA LYS A 46 -1.11 -4.10 -4.12
C LYS A 46 -0.29 -3.52 -5.28
N GLY A 47 -0.94 -3.02 -6.34
CA GLY A 47 -0.26 -2.41 -7.47
C GLY A 47 0.54 -1.16 -7.08
N ARG A 48 -0.07 -0.24 -6.30
CA ARG A 48 0.65 0.94 -5.79
C ARG A 48 1.79 0.56 -4.84
N LEU A 49 1.59 -0.49 -4.03
CA LEU A 49 2.64 -0.99 -3.16
C LEU A 49 3.82 -1.54 -3.97
N ALA A 50 3.57 -2.37 -4.99
CA ALA A 50 4.59 -2.90 -5.89
C ALA A 50 5.38 -1.76 -6.58
N GLU A 51 4.68 -0.76 -7.12
CA GLU A 51 5.32 0.41 -7.74
C GLU A 51 6.14 1.23 -6.75
N ALA A 52 5.67 1.40 -5.52
CA ALA A 52 6.43 2.07 -4.47
C ALA A 52 7.72 1.27 -4.11
N VAL A 53 7.61 -0.05 -3.97
CA VAL A 53 8.76 -0.92 -3.69
C VAL A 53 9.77 -0.86 -4.84
N ARG A 54 9.32 -0.95 -6.09
CA ARG A 54 10.14 -0.82 -7.31
C ARG A 54 10.87 0.52 -7.37
N ARG A 55 10.15 1.62 -7.13
CA ARG A 55 10.69 2.99 -7.16
C ARG A 55 11.73 3.22 -6.06
N LEU A 56 11.51 2.69 -4.86
CA LEU A 56 12.45 2.82 -3.75
C LEU A 56 13.66 1.88 -3.88
N ASN A 57 13.52 0.76 -4.61
CA ASN A 57 14.56 -0.25 -4.76
C ASN A 57 14.83 -0.58 -6.25
N PRO A 58 15.44 0.32 -7.05
CA PRO A 58 15.58 0.12 -8.50
C PRO A 58 16.42 -1.09 -8.94
N LYS A 59 17.18 -1.71 -8.03
CA LYS A 59 18.02 -2.89 -8.29
C LYS A 59 17.30 -4.20 -8.00
N LEU A 60 16.11 -4.14 -7.40
CA LEU A 60 15.32 -5.30 -7.03
C LEU A 60 14.64 -5.87 -8.29
N PRO A 61 14.80 -7.17 -8.60
CA PRO A 61 14.07 -7.79 -9.70
C PRO A 61 12.58 -7.91 -9.38
N GLU A 62 11.76 -8.08 -10.43
CA GLU A 62 10.30 -8.14 -10.28
C GLU A 62 9.84 -9.24 -9.32
N SER A 63 10.45 -10.42 -9.40
CA SER A 63 10.12 -11.55 -8.53
C SER A 63 10.28 -11.22 -7.05
N ALA A 64 11.28 -10.41 -6.70
CA ALA A 64 11.51 -9.98 -5.33
C ALA A 64 10.56 -8.85 -4.91
N VAL A 65 10.14 -7.98 -5.84
CA VAL A 65 9.06 -7.01 -5.57
C VAL A 65 7.76 -7.74 -5.22
N GLU A 66 7.40 -8.75 -6.02
CA GLU A 66 6.22 -9.59 -5.78
C GLU A 66 6.31 -10.31 -4.43
N GLU A 67 7.48 -10.86 -4.09
CA GLU A 67 7.72 -11.51 -2.80
C GLU A 67 7.55 -10.53 -1.62
N VAL A 68 8.11 -9.32 -1.72
CA VAL A 68 7.92 -8.27 -0.70
C VAL A 68 6.44 -7.95 -0.53
N VAL A 69 5.71 -7.73 -1.63
CA VAL A 69 4.27 -7.45 -1.59
C VAL A 69 3.51 -8.61 -0.94
N HIS A 70 3.86 -9.86 -1.26
CA HIS A 70 3.23 -11.04 -0.67
C HIS A 70 3.47 -11.11 0.85
N VAL A 71 4.72 -10.95 1.29
CA VAL A 71 5.08 -11.02 2.71
C VAL A 71 4.38 -9.92 3.52
N VAL A 72 4.40 -8.69 3.02
CA VAL A 72 3.87 -7.52 3.74
C VAL A 72 2.34 -7.53 3.83
N THR A 73 1.66 -8.11 2.84
CA THR A 73 0.18 -8.14 2.80
C THR A 73 -0.42 -9.37 3.47
N LYS A 74 0.40 -10.36 3.84
CA LYS A 74 -0.05 -11.59 4.50
C LYS A 74 0.03 -11.43 6.03
N PRO A 75 -1.08 -11.50 6.77
CA PRO A 75 -1.03 -11.49 8.23
C PRO A 75 -0.27 -12.71 8.75
N GLU A 76 0.78 -12.48 9.55
CA GLU A 76 1.56 -13.56 10.14
C GLU A 76 0.87 -14.20 11.34
N HIS A 77 0.08 -13.40 12.07
CA HIS A 77 -0.57 -13.83 13.30
C HIS A 77 -2.07 -13.50 13.29
N PRO A 78 -2.90 -14.33 13.94
CA PRO A 78 -4.33 -14.03 14.12
C PRO A 78 -4.56 -12.85 15.08
N SER A 79 -3.59 -12.53 15.93
CA SER A 79 -3.65 -11.37 16.82
C SER A 79 -3.27 -10.09 16.07
N LEU A 80 -4.20 -9.11 16.06
CA LEU A 80 -3.96 -7.78 15.49
C LEU A 80 -2.71 -7.11 16.07
N VAL A 81 -2.50 -7.22 17.39
CA VAL A 81 -1.34 -6.60 18.06
C VAL A 81 -0.03 -7.24 17.60
N GLN A 82 0.00 -8.56 17.45
CA GLN A 82 1.20 -9.26 16.97
C GLN A 82 1.47 -8.97 15.49
N SER A 83 0.43 -8.96 14.65
CA SER A 83 0.54 -8.60 13.23
C SER A 83 1.01 -7.16 13.03
N ASN A 84 0.49 -6.21 13.81
CA ASN A 84 0.97 -4.81 13.78
C ASN A 84 2.45 -4.71 14.19
N ARG A 85 2.88 -5.46 15.21
CA ARG A 85 4.29 -5.48 15.63
C ARG A 85 5.19 -6.08 14.56
N ALA A 86 4.76 -7.15 13.89
CA ALA A 86 5.50 -7.74 12.78
C ALA A 86 5.63 -6.76 11.61
N PHE A 87 4.52 -6.14 11.18
CA PHE A 87 4.52 -5.13 10.13
C PHE A 87 5.40 -3.92 10.47
N HIS A 88 5.37 -3.45 11.73
CA HIS A 88 6.26 -2.37 12.18
C HIS A 88 7.74 -2.76 12.07
N ARG A 89 8.11 -4.02 12.36
CA ARG A 89 9.49 -4.48 12.14
C ARG A 89 9.86 -4.43 10.66
N TYR A 90 8.95 -4.79 9.75
CA TYR A 90 9.21 -4.64 8.31
C TYR A 90 9.49 -3.19 7.88
N LEU A 91 8.79 -2.22 8.48
CA LEU A 91 9.05 -0.81 8.20
C LEU A 91 10.42 -0.32 8.73
N MET A 92 10.86 -0.86 9.87
CA MET A 92 12.10 -0.42 10.53
C MET A 92 13.35 -1.15 10.02
N GLU A 93 13.23 -2.46 9.79
CA GLU A 93 14.36 -3.36 9.49
C GLU A 93 14.37 -3.81 8.03
N GLY A 94 13.30 -3.55 7.28
CA GLY A 94 13.09 -4.04 5.92
C GLY A 94 12.49 -5.45 5.88
N VAL A 95 12.18 -5.88 4.66
CA VAL A 95 11.66 -7.23 4.37
C VAL A 95 12.80 -8.04 3.79
N LYS A 96 13.07 -9.22 4.37
CA LYS A 96 14.09 -10.14 3.85
C LYS A 96 13.52 -10.90 2.67
N VAL A 97 14.18 -10.79 1.52
CA VAL A 97 13.85 -11.51 0.29
C VAL A 97 15.14 -12.06 -0.32
N GLU A 98 15.07 -13.26 -0.89
CA GLU A 98 16.20 -13.91 -1.55
C GLU A 98 15.98 -13.89 -3.06
N PHE A 99 16.91 -13.29 -3.80
CA PHE A 99 16.81 -13.25 -5.26
C PHE A 99 18.19 -13.32 -5.90
N SER A 100 18.26 -14.00 -7.04
CA SER A 100 19.45 -14.00 -7.89
C SER A 100 19.52 -12.68 -8.65
N ASN A 101 20.66 -12.00 -8.55
CA ASN A 101 20.93 -10.84 -9.36
C ASN A 101 21.58 -11.29 -10.69
N ALA A 102 21.71 -10.39 -11.68
CA ALA A 102 22.32 -10.73 -12.98
C ALA A 102 23.79 -11.20 -12.93
N LYS A 103 24.41 -11.24 -11.75
CA LYS A 103 25.76 -11.77 -11.49
C LYS A 103 25.76 -13.06 -10.64
N GLY A 104 24.60 -13.67 -10.37
CA GLY A 104 24.43 -14.79 -9.43
C GLY A 104 23.75 -14.33 -8.17
#